data_AF-A0A369PS80-F1
#
_entry.id   AF-A0A369PS80-F1
#
_cell.length_a   1.000
_cell.length_b   1.000
_cell.length_c   1.000
_cell.angle_alpha   90.00
_cell.angle_beta   90.00
_cell.angle_gamma   90.00
#
_symmetry.space_group_name_H-M   'P 1'
#
loop_
_entity.id
_entity.type
_entity.pdbx_description
1 polymer ?
#
loop_
_entity_poly.entity_id
_entity_poly.type
_entity_poly.pdbx_seq_one_letter_code
_entity_poly.pdbx_strand_id
1 'polypeptide(L)'
;MKKLFLAASVAGILLFNSCSTVPLTGRSRFDLVSNDQVLPMAFQAYSTFLTENKATVLPASNAEALRVKTIGNKLITAVKSYMNSNNYGNLIADYQWEVNVVQNNEKNAWCMPGGKIVVYTGILPVTQDDAGLATVMGHEIAHAIAGHSAERMSQEMVAQGVGAAAGVALSKNPKTQSIFNTLYGVGTPVAMLKFSRNQELEADRLGLIFMAMAGYNPQSATSFWNRMASASQSNQKPPEFLSTHPSDATRIAQIQKYLPEAQQYYKK
;
A
#
# COMPACT_ATOMS: atom_id res chain seq x y z
N MET A 1 -27.79 -21.47 -28.78
CA MET A 1 -28.25 -21.60 -27.37
C MET A 1 -27.27 -22.38 -26.50
N LYS A 2 -26.93 -23.66 -26.76
CA LYS A 2 -25.98 -24.44 -25.92
C LYS A 2 -24.59 -23.78 -25.72
N LYS A 3 -24.02 -23.15 -26.74
CA LYS A 3 -22.74 -22.40 -26.64
C LYS A 3 -22.83 -21.10 -25.81
N LEU A 4 -23.99 -20.44 -25.82
CA LEU A 4 -24.25 -19.25 -24.99
C LEU A 4 -24.46 -19.63 -23.52
N PHE A 5 -25.15 -20.75 -23.26
CA PHE A 5 -25.26 -21.29 -21.91
C PHE A 5 -23.90 -21.73 -21.36
N LEU A 6 -23.07 -22.42 -22.15
CA LEU A 6 -21.72 -22.83 -21.72
C LEU A 6 -20.79 -21.63 -21.43
N ALA A 7 -20.86 -20.57 -22.25
CA ALA A 7 -20.10 -19.34 -22.02
C ALA A 7 -20.58 -18.58 -20.76
N ALA A 8 -21.90 -18.55 -20.51
CA ALA A 8 -22.46 -17.97 -19.30
C ALA A 8 -22.08 -18.78 -18.03
N SER A 9 -22.03 -20.11 -18.12
CA SER A 9 -21.58 -20.98 -17.02
C SER A 9 -20.11 -20.78 -16.67
N VAL A 10 -19.22 -20.69 -17.67
CA VAL A 10 -17.78 -20.48 -17.45
C VAL A 10 -17.49 -19.07 -16.94
N ALA A 11 -18.18 -18.05 -17.46
CA ALA A 11 -18.11 -16.69 -16.94
C ALA A 11 -18.59 -16.63 -15.47
N GLY A 12 -19.67 -17.34 -15.12
CA GLY A 12 -20.13 -17.45 -13.74
C GLY A 12 -19.10 -18.07 -12.80
N ILE A 13 -18.48 -19.19 -13.18
CA ILE A 13 -17.49 -19.92 -12.35
C ILE A 13 -16.20 -19.11 -12.11
N LEU A 14 -15.76 -18.30 -13.10
CA LEU A 14 -14.61 -17.40 -12.95
C LEU A 14 -14.92 -16.18 -12.05
N LEU A 15 -16.17 -15.71 -12.05
CA LEU A 15 -16.62 -14.60 -11.19
C LEU A 15 -16.79 -15.01 -9.72
N PHE A 16 -17.07 -16.29 -9.42
CA PHE A 16 -17.20 -16.76 -8.03
C PHE A 16 -15.87 -16.95 -7.29
N ASN A 17 -14.73 -17.01 -8.01
CA ASN A 17 -13.39 -17.19 -7.41
C ASN A 17 -12.54 -15.90 -7.39
N SER A 18 -13.11 -14.76 -7.81
CA SER A 18 -12.42 -13.46 -7.89
C SER A 18 -12.76 -12.52 -6.74
N CYS A 19 -13.28 -13.06 -5.63
CA CYS A 19 -13.50 -12.31 -4.40
C CYS A 19 -12.57 -12.83 -3.30
N SER A 20 -11.87 -11.92 -2.62
CA SER A 20 -11.11 -12.26 -1.41
C SER A 20 -11.49 -11.32 -0.26
N THR A 21 -11.04 -11.66 0.95
CA THR A 21 -11.36 -10.92 2.16
C THR A 21 -10.13 -10.21 2.69
N VAL A 22 -10.25 -8.91 2.98
CA VAL A 22 -9.19 -8.11 3.58
C VAL A 22 -9.00 -8.54 5.04
N PRO A 23 -7.76 -8.91 5.46
CA PRO A 23 -7.45 -9.21 6.86
C PRO A 23 -7.85 -8.06 7.79
N LEU A 24 -8.23 -8.38 9.04
CA LEU A 24 -8.71 -7.45 10.09
C LEU A 24 -10.04 -6.73 9.82
N THR A 25 -10.30 -6.24 8.61
CA THR A 25 -11.55 -5.50 8.32
C THR A 25 -12.69 -6.41 7.87
N GLY A 26 -12.38 -7.59 7.32
CA GLY A 26 -13.38 -8.51 6.79
C GLY A 26 -14.04 -8.02 5.49
N ARG A 27 -13.54 -6.94 4.89
CA ARG A 27 -14.10 -6.38 3.66
C ARG A 27 -13.88 -7.31 2.49
N SER A 28 -14.93 -7.61 1.74
CA SER A 28 -14.79 -8.28 0.44
C SER A 28 -14.19 -7.33 -0.60
N ARG A 29 -13.22 -7.82 -1.35
CA ARG A 29 -12.62 -7.11 -2.49
C ARG A 29 -12.64 -7.97 -3.74
N PHE A 30 -12.66 -7.30 -4.88
CA PHE A 30 -12.65 -7.94 -6.19
C PHE A 30 -11.23 -8.01 -6.74
N ASP A 31 -10.76 -9.24 -6.99
CA ASP A 31 -9.43 -9.57 -7.46
C ASP A 31 -9.55 -10.33 -8.80
N LEU A 32 -9.30 -9.64 -9.91
CA LEU A 32 -9.06 -10.30 -11.21
C LEU A 32 -7.63 -10.79 -11.36
N VAL A 33 -6.71 -10.17 -10.63
CA VAL A 33 -5.29 -10.51 -10.65
C VAL A 33 -4.87 -11.12 -9.33
N SER A 34 -4.13 -12.22 -9.40
CA SER A 34 -3.53 -12.86 -8.22
C SER A 34 -2.18 -12.21 -7.87
N ASN A 35 -1.69 -12.49 -6.66
CA ASN A 35 -0.33 -12.10 -6.25
C ASN A 35 0.72 -12.61 -7.25
N ASP A 36 0.62 -13.85 -7.73
CA ASP A 36 1.55 -14.42 -8.72
C ASP A 36 1.66 -13.59 -10.00
N GLN A 37 0.62 -12.83 -10.34
CA GLN A 37 0.60 -11.96 -11.52
C GLN A 37 1.15 -10.58 -11.20
N VAL A 38 0.84 -10.03 -10.02
CA VAL A 38 1.20 -8.65 -9.64
C VAL A 38 2.64 -8.56 -9.09
N LEU A 39 3.06 -9.52 -8.28
CA LEU A 39 4.36 -9.48 -7.58
C LEU A 39 5.56 -9.41 -8.53
N PRO A 40 5.65 -10.18 -9.63
CA PRO A 40 6.77 -10.05 -10.56
C PRO A 40 6.87 -8.65 -11.18
N MET A 41 5.74 -8.04 -11.52
CA MET A 41 5.71 -6.67 -12.07
C MET A 41 6.12 -5.65 -11.01
N ALA A 42 5.65 -5.79 -9.77
CA ALA A 42 6.04 -4.94 -8.63
C ALA A 42 7.55 -5.04 -8.33
N PHE A 43 8.12 -6.25 -8.32
CA PHE A 43 9.54 -6.46 -8.08
C PHE A 43 10.41 -5.87 -9.18
N GLN A 44 10.00 -6.05 -10.45
CA GLN A 44 10.69 -5.45 -11.58
C GLN A 44 10.65 -3.92 -11.51
N ALA A 45 9.46 -3.33 -11.26
CA ALA A 45 9.29 -1.89 -11.14
C ALA A 45 10.13 -1.30 -10.01
N TYR A 46 10.15 -1.96 -8.86
CA TYR A 46 10.97 -1.56 -7.72
C TYR A 46 12.46 -1.60 -8.02
N SER A 47 12.94 -2.69 -8.65
CA SER A 47 14.34 -2.82 -9.04
C SER A 47 14.75 -1.75 -10.04
N THR A 48 13.89 -1.45 -11.02
CA THR A 48 14.11 -0.36 -11.97
C THR A 48 14.20 0.98 -11.24
N PHE A 49 13.24 1.29 -10.37
CA PHE A 49 13.23 2.53 -9.59
C PHE A 49 14.52 2.72 -8.78
N LEU A 50 14.96 1.68 -8.05
CA LEU A 50 16.20 1.75 -7.27
C LEU A 50 17.45 1.90 -8.14
N THR A 51 17.45 1.31 -9.34
CA THR A 51 18.56 1.44 -10.28
C THR A 51 18.65 2.86 -10.82
N GLU A 52 17.52 3.44 -11.23
CA GLU A 52 17.42 4.82 -11.72
C GLU A 52 17.77 5.84 -10.62
N ASN A 53 17.43 5.54 -9.36
CA ASN A 53 17.68 6.40 -8.20
C ASN A 53 18.92 5.97 -7.39
N LYS A 54 19.80 5.12 -7.94
CA LYS A 54 20.93 4.51 -7.18
C LYS A 54 21.81 5.56 -6.47
N ALA A 55 22.01 6.72 -7.09
CA ALA A 55 22.82 7.80 -6.54
C ALA A 55 22.18 8.54 -5.35
N THR A 56 20.84 8.48 -5.22
CA THR A 56 20.08 9.15 -4.16
C THR A 56 19.55 8.18 -3.10
N VAL A 57 19.65 6.87 -3.32
CA VAL A 57 19.35 5.86 -2.29
C VAL A 57 20.38 5.99 -1.17
N LEU A 58 19.90 6.25 0.05
CA LEU A 58 20.77 6.42 1.21
C LEU A 58 21.43 5.08 1.61
N PRO A 59 22.73 5.08 1.94
CA PRO A 59 23.42 3.88 2.37
C PRO A 59 22.90 3.40 3.73
N ALA A 60 23.04 2.10 4.02
CA ALA A 60 22.59 1.51 5.28
C ALA A 60 23.26 2.11 6.54
N SER A 61 24.43 2.74 6.39
CA SER A 61 25.15 3.44 7.46
C SER A 61 24.59 4.84 7.78
N ASN A 62 23.74 5.39 6.92
CA ASN A 62 23.10 6.68 7.18
C ASN A 62 22.10 6.56 8.35
N ALA A 63 22.12 7.51 9.28
CA ALA A 63 21.30 7.47 10.49
C ALA A 63 19.79 7.50 10.20
N GLU A 64 19.33 8.30 9.23
CA GLU A 64 17.92 8.33 8.82
C GLU A 64 17.51 7.02 8.15
N ALA A 65 18.37 6.48 7.28
CA ALA A 65 18.13 5.19 6.65
C ALA A 65 18.03 4.06 7.69
N LEU A 66 18.92 4.04 8.69
CA LEU A 66 18.90 3.07 9.79
C LEU A 66 17.61 3.20 10.62
N ARG A 67 17.22 4.44 10.96
CA ARG A 67 15.99 4.71 11.71
C ARG A 67 14.75 4.22 10.96
N VAL A 68 14.59 4.59 9.69
CA VAL A 68 13.47 4.15 8.85
C VAL A 68 13.42 2.63 8.70
N LYS A 69 14.57 1.99 8.42
CA LYS A 69 14.64 0.53 8.31
C LYS A 69 14.29 -0.16 9.62
N THR A 70 14.71 0.39 10.76
CA THR A 70 14.39 -0.16 12.08
C THR A 70 12.89 -0.11 12.36
N ILE A 71 12.25 1.04 12.12
CA ILE A 71 10.81 1.21 12.31
C ILE A 71 10.02 0.33 11.33
N GLY A 72 10.42 0.32 10.05
CA GLY A 72 9.83 -0.55 9.03
C GLY A 72 9.91 -2.02 9.39
N ASN A 73 11.07 -2.51 9.82
CA ASN A 73 11.25 -3.92 10.21
C ASN A 73 10.40 -4.30 11.43
N LYS A 74 10.20 -3.40 12.39
CA LYS A 74 9.27 -3.62 13.52
C LYS A 74 7.83 -3.78 13.03
N LEU A 75 7.37 -2.90 12.14
CA LEU A 75 6.04 -2.98 11.53
C LEU A 75 5.87 -4.28 10.73
N ILE A 76 6.83 -4.60 9.87
CA ILE A 76 6.84 -5.83 9.06
C ILE A 76 6.76 -7.06 9.97
N THR A 77 7.55 -7.10 11.04
CA THR A 77 7.55 -8.22 11.99
C THR A 77 6.19 -8.37 12.69
N ALA A 78 5.61 -7.26 13.15
CA ALA A 78 4.30 -7.25 13.79
C ALA A 78 3.20 -7.75 12.84
N VAL A 79 3.18 -7.24 11.61
CA VAL A 79 2.22 -7.66 10.57
C VAL A 79 2.40 -9.12 10.21
N LYS A 80 3.63 -9.59 9.95
CA LYS A 80 3.90 -11.00 9.65
C LYS A 80 3.42 -11.92 10.77
N SER A 81 3.72 -11.56 12.03
CA SER A 81 3.28 -12.31 13.21
C SER A 81 1.76 -12.41 13.28
N TYR A 82 1.05 -11.29 13.11
CA TYR A 82 -0.40 -11.26 13.09
C TYR A 82 -0.98 -12.11 11.95
N MET A 83 -0.49 -11.92 10.73
CA MET A 83 -0.99 -12.62 9.55
C MET A 83 -0.83 -14.14 9.69
N ASN A 84 0.34 -14.61 10.14
CA ASN A 84 0.60 -16.03 10.37
C ASN A 84 -0.27 -16.61 11.49
N SER A 85 -0.45 -15.86 12.59
CA SER A 85 -1.23 -16.32 13.75
C SER A 85 -2.75 -16.36 13.48
N ASN A 86 -3.22 -15.70 12.43
CA ASN A 86 -4.65 -15.55 12.12
C ASN A 86 -5.03 -16.17 10.76
N ASN A 87 -4.27 -17.18 10.29
CA ASN A 87 -4.53 -17.93 9.04
C ASN A 87 -4.46 -17.09 7.75
N TYR A 88 -3.82 -15.91 7.78
CA TYR A 88 -3.58 -15.07 6.61
C TYR A 88 -2.14 -15.20 6.05
N GLY A 89 -1.31 -16.07 6.62
CA GLY A 89 0.11 -16.21 6.24
C GLY A 89 0.33 -16.49 4.75
N ASN A 90 -0.56 -17.24 4.11
CA ASN A 90 -0.49 -17.52 2.67
C ASN A 90 -0.61 -16.26 1.80
N LEU A 91 -1.30 -15.21 2.27
CA LEU A 91 -1.45 -13.95 1.51
C LEU A 91 -0.13 -13.18 1.39
N ILE A 92 0.83 -13.46 2.27
CA ILE A 92 2.12 -12.78 2.35
C ILE A 92 3.31 -13.73 2.19
N ALA A 93 3.07 -14.99 1.80
CA ALA A 93 4.11 -16.02 1.69
C ALA A 93 5.21 -15.60 0.70
N ASP A 94 4.82 -14.98 -0.41
CA ASP A 94 5.72 -14.55 -1.48
C ASP A 94 6.18 -13.09 -1.35
N TYR A 95 5.85 -12.41 -0.23
CA TYR A 95 6.26 -11.02 -0.01
C TYR A 95 7.77 -10.96 0.30
N GLN A 96 8.50 -10.25 -0.54
CA GLN A 96 9.93 -10.00 -0.38
C GLN A 96 10.14 -8.61 0.23
N TRP A 97 9.85 -8.49 1.52
CA TRP A 97 9.91 -7.23 2.25
C TRP A 97 11.27 -6.53 2.10
N GLU A 98 11.22 -5.26 1.71
CA GLU A 98 12.42 -4.45 1.50
C GLU A 98 12.09 -2.98 1.75
N VAL A 99 12.93 -2.30 2.54
CA VAL A 99 12.76 -0.89 2.89
C VAL A 99 13.99 -0.12 2.42
N ASN A 100 13.78 0.89 1.59
CA ASN A 100 14.83 1.80 1.16
C ASN A 100 14.43 3.26 1.40
N VAL A 101 15.44 4.11 1.61
CA VAL A 101 15.26 5.55 1.79
C VAL A 101 15.93 6.26 0.64
N VAL A 102 15.22 7.20 0.01
CA VAL A 102 15.71 7.96 -1.12
C VAL A 102 15.79 9.44 -0.75
N GLN A 103 16.94 10.04 -1.01
CA GLN A 103 17.14 11.48 -0.88
C GLN A 103 16.27 12.19 -1.92
N ASN A 104 15.13 12.71 -1.48
CA ASN A 104 14.18 13.45 -2.29
C ASN A 104 13.40 14.41 -1.38
N ASN A 105 13.31 15.69 -1.78
CA ASN A 105 12.66 16.73 -1.00
C ASN A 105 11.13 16.64 -1.01
N GLU A 106 10.55 15.79 -1.87
CA GLU A 106 9.13 15.50 -1.86
C GLU A 106 8.71 14.81 -0.55
N LYS A 107 7.61 15.27 0.03
CA LYS A 107 6.99 14.68 1.21
C LYS A 107 6.20 13.44 0.78
N ASN A 108 6.86 12.30 0.63
CA ASN A 108 6.22 11.08 0.14
C ASN A 108 6.82 9.79 0.74
N ALA A 109 6.01 8.72 0.70
CA ALA A 109 6.39 7.35 0.97
C ALA A 109 5.41 6.45 0.21
N TRP A 110 5.82 5.23 -0.15
CA TRP A 110 4.94 4.29 -0.84
C TRP A 110 5.33 2.84 -0.56
N CYS A 111 4.35 1.94 -0.67
CA CYS A 111 4.58 0.49 -0.66
C CYS A 111 3.93 -0.19 -1.86
N MET A 112 4.73 -0.84 -2.70
CA MET A 112 4.22 -1.71 -3.75
C MET A 112 3.81 -3.08 -3.18
N PRO A 113 2.95 -3.85 -3.88
CA PRO A 113 2.67 -5.25 -3.56
C PRO A 113 3.96 -6.05 -3.34
N GLY A 114 3.93 -6.98 -2.38
CA GLY A 114 5.09 -7.77 -2.03
C GLY A 114 6.02 -7.13 -1.00
N GLY A 115 5.63 -6.01 -0.39
CA GLY A 115 6.36 -5.40 0.73
C GLY A 115 7.55 -4.54 0.30
N LYS A 116 7.49 -3.96 -0.89
CA LYS A 116 8.55 -3.13 -1.45
C LYS A 116 8.30 -1.66 -1.11
N ILE A 117 9.01 -1.15 -0.12
CA ILE A 117 8.74 0.13 0.54
C ILE A 117 9.85 1.13 0.19
N VAL A 118 9.44 2.37 -0.11
CA VAL A 118 10.34 3.53 -0.18
C VAL A 118 9.81 4.67 0.66
N VAL A 119 10.72 5.35 1.37
CA VAL A 119 10.47 6.59 2.09
C VAL A 119 11.37 7.69 1.53
N TYR A 120 10.81 8.85 1.20
CA TYR A 120 11.60 10.01 0.79
C TYR A 120 12.04 10.84 2.00
N THR A 121 13.26 11.36 1.99
CA THR A 121 13.77 12.18 3.11
C THR A 121 12.90 13.40 3.39
N GLY A 122 12.23 13.95 2.38
CA GLY A 122 11.33 15.10 2.50
C GLY A 122 10.13 14.89 3.43
N ILE A 123 9.67 13.66 3.66
CA ILE A 123 8.56 13.40 4.61
C ILE A 123 9.02 13.40 6.08
N LEU A 124 10.30 13.12 6.34
CA LEU A 124 10.83 12.90 7.70
C LEU A 124 10.61 14.10 8.64
N PRO A 125 10.80 15.37 8.22
CA PRO A 125 10.53 16.52 9.08
C PRO A 125 9.07 16.62 9.54
N VAL A 126 8.12 16.11 8.75
CA VAL A 126 6.69 16.12 9.10
C VAL A 126 6.35 15.00 10.09
N THR A 127 7.10 13.90 10.06
CA THR A 127 6.92 12.78 11.01
C THR A 127 7.24 13.18 12.44
N GLN A 128 8.20 14.08 12.66
CA GLN A 128 8.72 14.56 13.96
C GLN A 128 9.33 13.50 14.88
N ASP A 129 8.69 12.35 15.04
CA ASP A 129 9.10 11.26 15.93
C ASP A 129 8.89 9.88 15.27
N ASP A 130 9.27 8.81 15.98
CA ASP A 130 9.19 7.45 15.46
C ASP A 130 7.74 6.98 15.27
N ALA A 131 6.81 7.47 16.09
CA ALA A 131 5.40 7.12 15.99
C ALA A 131 4.72 7.79 14.79
N GLY A 132 5.12 9.03 14.45
CA GLY A 132 4.69 9.71 13.23
C GLY A 132 5.23 9.02 11.98
N LEU A 133 6.48 8.53 12.00
CA LEU A 133 7.03 7.74 10.90
C LEU A 133 6.35 6.36 10.81
N ALA A 134 6.05 5.73 11.95
CA ALA A 134 5.29 4.49 11.99
C ALA A 134 3.85 4.67 11.48
N THR A 135 3.25 5.85 11.64
CA THR A 135 1.93 6.18 11.06
C THR A 135 1.99 6.11 9.54
N VAL A 136 2.97 6.79 8.93
CA VAL A 136 3.18 6.78 7.46
C VAL A 136 3.44 5.36 6.95
N MET A 137 4.42 4.67 7.54
CA MET A 137 4.80 3.34 7.05
C MET A 137 3.71 2.29 7.32
N GLY A 138 2.99 2.40 8.45
CA GLY A 138 1.86 1.54 8.77
C GLY A 138 0.73 1.68 7.75
N HIS A 139 0.42 2.92 7.35
CA HIS A 139 -0.55 3.22 6.29
C HIS A 139 -0.15 2.61 4.94
N GLU A 140 1.11 2.78 4.52
CA GLU A 140 1.61 2.20 3.27
C GLU A 140 1.60 0.66 3.28
N ILE A 141 2.03 0.05 4.39
CA ILE A 141 1.96 -1.41 4.56
C ILE A 141 0.49 -1.88 4.54
N ALA A 142 -0.45 -1.11 5.09
CA ALA A 142 -1.86 -1.43 5.03
C ALA A 142 -2.43 -1.46 3.61
N HIS A 143 -2.03 -0.55 2.72
CA HIS A 143 -2.40 -0.65 1.30
C HIS A 143 -1.94 -1.97 0.67
N ALA A 144 -0.72 -2.41 0.98
CA ALA A 144 -0.17 -3.66 0.47
C ALA A 144 -0.83 -4.91 1.06
N ILE A 145 -1.19 -4.90 2.35
CA ILE A 145 -1.86 -6.03 3.02
C ILE A 145 -3.34 -6.13 2.61
N ALA A 146 -4.04 -5.00 2.49
CA ALA A 146 -5.39 -4.95 1.94
C ALA A 146 -5.41 -5.14 0.40
N GLY A 147 -4.24 -5.17 -0.24
CA GLY A 147 -3.98 -5.23 -1.67
C GLY A 147 -4.87 -4.30 -2.51
N HIS A 148 -5.00 -3.07 -2.03
CA HIS A 148 -5.74 -2.00 -2.72
C HIS A 148 -5.26 -1.77 -4.15
N SER A 149 -3.96 -1.97 -4.40
CA SER A 149 -3.37 -1.78 -5.71
C SER A 149 -3.76 -2.89 -6.70
N ALA A 150 -3.90 -4.14 -6.23
CA ALA A 150 -4.40 -5.25 -7.05
C ALA A 150 -5.90 -5.10 -7.33
N GLU A 151 -6.68 -4.65 -6.34
CA GLU A 151 -8.09 -4.32 -6.50
C GLU A 151 -8.28 -3.19 -7.51
N ARG A 152 -7.48 -2.12 -7.42
CA ARG A 152 -7.53 -0.99 -8.36
C ARG A 152 -7.14 -1.39 -9.78
N MET A 153 -6.10 -2.21 -9.91
CA MET A 153 -5.69 -2.77 -11.19
C MET A 153 -6.79 -3.65 -11.79
N SER A 154 -7.46 -4.46 -10.98
CA SER A 154 -8.59 -5.28 -11.42
C SER A 154 -9.75 -4.42 -11.93
N GLN A 155 -10.10 -3.35 -11.22
CA GLN A 155 -11.13 -2.39 -11.66
C GLN A 155 -10.78 -1.75 -13.00
N GLU A 156 -9.52 -1.34 -13.18
CA GLU A 156 -9.06 -0.72 -14.43
C GLU A 156 -9.05 -1.73 -15.59
N MET A 157 -8.67 -2.97 -15.32
CA MET A 157 -8.76 -4.06 -16.30
C MET A 157 -10.18 -4.28 -16.76
N VAL A 158 -11.17 -4.33 -15.84
CA VAL A 158 -12.60 -4.41 -16.22
C VAL A 158 -13.01 -3.20 -17.03
N ALA A 159 -12.68 -1.99 -16.59
CA ALA A 159 -13.07 -0.75 -17.25
C ALA A 159 -12.55 -0.68 -18.69
N GLN A 160 -11.33 -1.20 -18.92
CA GLN A 160 -10.73 -1.28 -20.24
C GLN A 160 -11.11 -2.54 -21.03
N GLY A 161 -11.97 -3.43 -20.49
CA GLY A 161 -12.39 -4.67 -21.16
C GLY A 161 -11.30 -5.74 -21.24
N VAL A 162 -10.31 -5.71 -20.35
CA VAL A 162 -9.27 -6.74 -20.21
C VAL A 162 -9.84 -7.88 -19.36
N GLY A 163 -10.34 -8.92 -20.04
CA GLY A 163 -10.72 -10.16 -19.39
C GLY A 163 -9.52 -11.03 -19.05
N ALA A 164 -9.66 -11.89 -18.04
CA ALA A 164 -8.74 -13.01 -17.81
C ALA A 164 -8.88 -14.01 -18.97
N ALA A 165 -8.11 -13.83 -20.04
CA ALA A 165 -8.06 -14.80 -21.13
C ALA A 165 -7.48 -16.11 -20.59
N ALA A 166 -8.28 -17.18 -20.58
CA ALA A 166 -7.86 -18.49 -20.12
C ALA A 166 -6.59 -18.94 -20.87
N GLY A 167 -5.45 -18.99 -20.18
CA GLY A 167 -4.18 -19.49 -20.70
C GLY A 167 -3.06 -18.46 -20.91
N VAL A 168 -3.35 -17.15 -20.92
CA VAL A 168 -2.31 -16.10 -20.97
C VAL A 168 -2.05 -15.61 -19.55
N ALA A 169 -0.80 -15.73 -19.09
CA ALA A 169 -0.39 -15.06 -17.85
C ALA A 169 -0.66 -13.56 -18.00
N LEU A 170 -1.59 -13.01 -17.21
CA LEU A 170 -1.98 -11.60 -17.30
C LEU A 170 -0.77 -10.67 -17.17
N SER A 171 0.24 -11.05 -16.39
CA SER A 171 1.51 -10.33 -16.27
C SER A 171 2.31 -10.20 -17.58
N LYS A 172 2.08 -11.06 -18.58
CA LYS A 172 2.70 -10.98 -19.91
C LYS A 172 1.83 -10.28 -20.95
N ASN A 173 0.60 -9.90 -20.59
CA ASN A 173 -0.29 -9.18 -21.50
C ASN A 173 0.15 -7.70 -21.58
N PRO A 174 0.44 -7.15 -22.78
CA PRO A 174 0.89 -5.76 -22.92
C PRO A 174 -0.07 -4.72 -22.35
N LYS A 175 -1.38 -4.97 -22.41
CA LYS A 175 -2.40 -4.06 -21.87
C LYS A 175 -2.42 -4.11 -20.35
N THR A 176 -2.29 -5.30 -19.76
CA THR A 176 -2.11 -5.45 -18.31
C THR A 176 -0.83 -4.76 -17.82
N GLN A 177 0.27 -4.91 -18.54
CA GLN A 177 1.52 -4.20 -18.23
C GLN A 177 1.37 -2.69 -18.38
N SER A 178 0.65 -2.22 -19.42
CA SER A 178 0.35 -0.80 -19.59
C SER A 178 -0.47 -0.26 -18.42
N ILE A 179 -1.53 -0.96 -18.00
CA ILE A 179 -2.33 -0.60 -16.83
C ILE A 179 -1.44 -0.54 -15.58
N PHE A 180 -0.62 -1.56 -15.37
CA PHE A 180 0.33 -1.59 -14.26
C PHE A 180 1.27 -0.37 -14.31
N ASN A 181 1.92 -0.10 -15.45
CA ASN A 181 2.85 1.01 -15.58
C ASN A 181 2.16 2.37 -15.35
N THR A 182 0.92 2.54 -15.80
CA THR A 182 0.11 3.74 -15.53
C THR A 182 -0.22 3.91 -14.05
N LEU A 183 -0.53 2.82 -13.35
CA LEU A 183 -0.88 2.86 -11.94
C LEU A 183 0.34 3.06 -11.03
N TYR A 184 1.45 2.39 -11.32
CA TYR A 184 2.64 2.40 -10.46
C TYR A 184 3.74 3.36 -10.93
N GLY A 185 3.48 4.13 -12.00
CA GLY A 185 4.36 5.20 -12.45
C GLY A 185 5.71 4.76 -13.01
N VAL A 186 5.85 3.50 -13.45
CA VAL A 186 7.11 2.97 -14.00
C VAL A 186 7.55 3.81 -15.21
N GLY A 187 8.73 4.43 -15.13
CA GLY A 187 9.30 5.26 -16.21
C GLY A 187 8.86 6.74 -16.23
N THR A 188 8.18 7.22 -15.19
CA THR A 188 7.81 8.65 -15.01
C THR A 188 8.09 9.10 -13.58
N PRO A 189 8.18 10.41 -13.27
CA PRO A 189 8.07 10.89 -11.90
C PRO A 189 6.74 10.41 -11.35
N VAL A 190 6.82 9.38 -10.50
CA VAL A 190 5.78 8.45 -10.06
C VAL A 190 4.35 8.94 -10.37
N ALA A 191 3.72 8.37 -11.40
CA ALA A 191 2.26 8.41 -11.52
C ALA A 191 1.70 7.63 -10.32
N MET A 192 1.30 8.37 -9.29
CA MET A 192 0.91 7.77 -8.03
C MET A 192 -0.51 7.22 -8.14
N LEU A 193 -0.67 5.94 -7.81
CA LEU A 193 -1.96 5.29 -7.57
C LEU A 193 -2.81 6.14 -6.63
N LYS A 194 -3.93 6.63 -7.15
CA LYS A 194 -4.98 7.26 -6.33
C LYS A 194 -5.94 6.18 -5.88
N PHE A 195 -5.96 5.90 -4.58
CA PHE A 195 -6.92 4.98 -3.99
C PHE A 195 -8.26 5.67 -3.74
N SER A 196 -9.32 4.86 -3.68
CA SER A 196 -10.63 5.37 -3.30
C SER A 196 -10.65 5.83 -1.85
N ARG A 197 -11.57 6.73 -1.48
CA ARG A 197 -11.74 7.19 -0.10
C ARG A 197 -11.94 6.03 0.89
N ASN A 198 -12.63 4.97 0.49
CA ASN A 198 -12.85 3.80 1.34
C ASN A 198 -11.55 3.00 1.57
N GLN A 199 -10.72 2.89 0.55
CA GLN A 199 -9.41 2.24 0.66
C GLN A 199 -8.45 3.06 1.54
N GLU A 200 -8.50 4.39 1.45
CA GLU A 200 -7.73 5.27 2.35
C GLU A 200 -8.16 5.10 3.82
N LEU A 201 -9.47 5.05 4.09
CA LEU A 201 -10.00 4.84 5.44
C LEU A 201 -9.67 3.44 5.99
N GLU A 202 -9.70 2.42 5.13
CA GLU A 202 -9.28 1.07 5.49
C GLU A 202 -7.78 1.03 5.80
N ALA A 203 -6.96 1.70 4.99
CA ALA A 203 -5.52 1.81 5.22
C ALA A 203 -5.19 2.58 6.52
N ASP A 204 -5.94 3.64 6.83
CA ASP A 204 -5.83 4.34 8.13
C ASP A 204 -6.11 3.39 9.29
N ARG A 205 -7.24 2.69 9.25
CA ARG A 205 -7.67 1.76 10.31
C ARG A 205 -6.63 0.66 10.54
N LEU A 206 -6.20 0.00 9.47
CA LEU A 206 -5.20 -1.07 9.52
C LEU A 206 -3.82 -0.55 9.94
N GLY A 207 -3.40 0.60 9.42
CA GLY A 207 -2.12 1.23 9.74
C GLY A 207 -2.01 1.57 11.22
N LEU A 208 -3.08 2.08 11.84
CA LEU A 208 -3.17 2.32 13.29
C LEU A 208 -2.99 1.02 14.09
N ILE A 209 -3.63 -0.06 13.65
CA ILE A 209 -3.50 -1.38 14.29
C ILE A 209 -2.07 -1.90 14.14
N PHE A 210 -1.46 -1.78 12.96
CA PHE A 210 -0.10 -2.25 12.70
C PHE A 210 0.95 -1.48 13.50
N MET A 211 0.84 -0.15 13.59
CA MET A 211 1.74 0.63 14.42
C MET A 211 1.57 0.30 15.90
N ALA A 212 0.34 0.06 16.36
CA ALA A 212 0.07 -0.36 17.73
C ALA A 212 0.69 -1.73 18.05
N MET A 213 0.52 -2.72 17.16
CA MET A 213 1.16 -4.05 17.29
C MET A 213 2.68 -3.96 17.30
N ALA A 214 3.26 -2.98 16.59
CA ALA A 214 4.70 -2.73 16.55
C ALA A 214 5.23 -1.93 17.75
N GLY A 215 4.39 -1.59 18.72
CA GLY A 215 4.77 -0.89 19.95
C GLY A 215 4.83 0.64 19.80
N TYR A 216 4.20 1.22 18.77
CA TYR A 216 4.04 2.68 18.63
C TYR A 216 2.64 3.12 19.05
N ASN A 217 2.55 4.21 19.81
CA ASN A 217 1.27 4.72 20.30
C ASN A 217 0.38 5.18 19.12
N PRO A 218 -0.77 4.54 18.87
CA PRO A 218 -1.63 4.90 17.74
C PRO A 218 -2.22 6.32 17.85
N GLN A 219 -2.29 6.90 19.06
CA GLN A 219 -2.75 8.28 19.26
C GLN A 219 -1.84 9.31 18.59
N SER A 220 -0.57 9.00 18.35
CA SER A 220 0.34 9.91 17.65
C SER A 220 -0.05 10.16 16.19
N ALA A 221 -0.87 9.28 15.59
CA ALA A 221 -1.31 9.41 14.21
C ALA A 221 -2.14 10.68 13.97
N THR A 222 -3.00 11.08 14.92
CA THR A 222 -3.80 12.31 14.76
C THR A 222 -2.92 13.55 14.70
N SER A 223 -1.84 13.57 15.49
CA SER A 223 -0.85 14.65 15.47
C SER A 223 -0.12 14.72 14.12
N PHE A 224 0.27 13.57 13.57
CA PHE A 224 0.85 13.50 12.22
C PHE A 224 -0.09 14.06 11.15
N TRP A 225 -1.34 13.61 11.12
CA TRP A 225 -2.29 14.05 10.10
C TRP A 225 -2.65 15.53 10.21
N ASN A 226 -2.71 16.08 11.43
CA ASN A 226 -2.83 17.53 11.62
C ASN A 226 -1.64 18.28 11.03
N ARG A 227 -0.40 17.80 11.21
CA ARG A 227 0.78 18.43 10.60
C ARG A 227 0.76 18.35 9.08
N MET A 228 0.32 17.23 8.51
CA MET A 228 0.16 17.08 7.06
C MET A 228 -0.90 18.04 6.49
N ALA A 229 -2.04 18.20 7.18
CA ALA A 229 -3.07 19.15 6.80
C ALA A 229 -2.55 20.60 6.84
N SER A 230 -1.84 20.98 7.92
CA SER A 230 -1.23 22.31 8.03
C SER A 230 -0.18 22.57 6.95
N ALA A 231 0.62 21.56 6.58
CA ALA A 231 1.61 21.65 5.51
C ALA A 231 1.00 21.86 4.11
N SER A 232 -0.31 21.68 3.97
CA SER A 232 -1.06 21.91 2.73
C SER A 232 -1.75 23.27 2.67
N GLN A 233 -1.87 23.95 3.82
CA GLN A 233 -2.54 25.25 3.94
C GLN A 233 -1.58 26.44 3.82
N SER A 234 -0.27 26.22 4.02
CA SER A 234 0.73 27.19 3.57
C SER A 234 0.63 27.26 2.03
N ASN A 235 0.72 28.44 1.42
CA ASN A 235 0.60 28.71 -0.04
C ASN A 235 1.68 28.02 -0.93
N GLN A 236 2.11 26.81 -0.57
CA GLN A 236 3.05 25.94 -1.24
C GLN A 236 2.28 24.77 -1.89
N LYS A 237 2.88 24.14 -2.92
CA LYS A 237 2.35 22.90 -3.50
C LYS A 237 2.07 21.91 -2.36
N PRO A 238 0.86 21.30 -2.30
CA PRO A 238 0.53 20.35 -1.24
C PRO A 238 1.56 19.19 -1.21
N PRO A 239 1.82 18.60 -0.02
CA PRO A 239 2.66 17.42 0.10
C PRO A 239 2.29 16.35 -0.93
N GLU A 240 3.28 15.77 -1.61
CA GLU A 240 3.00 14.78 -2.67
C GLU A 240 2.22 13.58 -2.11
N PHE A 241 2.50 13.16 -0.87
CA PHE A 241 1.71 12.16 -0.15
C PHE A 241 0.20 12.48 -0.12
N LEU A 242 -0.21 13.74 -0.02
CA LEU A 242 -1.63 14.12 -0.01
C LEU A 242 -2.25 14.22 -1.40
N SER A 243 -1.44 14.31 -2.46
CA SER A 243 -1.94 14.20 -3.84
C SER A 243 -2.47 12.78 -4.13
N THR A 244 -1.97 11.79 -3.39
CA THR A 244 -2.14 10.35 -3.63
C THR A 244 -2.97 9.72 -2.53
N HIS A 245 -2.84 10.26 -1.31
CA HIS A 245 -3.63 9.97 -0.13
C HIS A 245 -4.32 11.25 0.36
N PRO A 246 -5.37 11.74 -0.32
CA PRO A 246 -6.10 12.93 0.13
C PRO A 246 -6.56 12.78 1.58
N SER A 247 -6.22 13.76 2.42
CA SER A 247 -6.68 13.84 3.81
C SER A 247 -7.61 15.02 3.96
N ASP A 248 -8.85 14.74 4.34
CA ASP A 248 -9.86 15.73 4.67
C ASP A 248 -10.18 15.67 6.17
N ALA A 249 -10.93 16.67 6.67
CA ALA A 249 -11.38 16.67 8.05
C ALA A 249 -12.18 15.40 8.42
N THR A 250 -12.77 14.72 7.44
CA THR A 250 -13.49 13.47 7.67
C THR A 250 -12.52 12.32 7.96
N ARG A 251 -11.38 12.19 7.27
CA ARG A 251 -10.36 11.17 7.57
C ARG A 251 -9.82 11.33 8.98
N ILE A 252 -9.49 12.55 9.41
CA ILE A 252 -9.03 12.80 10.78
C ILE A 252 -10.10 12.38 11.81
N ALA A 253 -11.37 12.72 11.57
CA ALA A 253 -12.48 12.29 12.43
C ALA A 253 -12.68 10.76 12.44
N GLN A 254 -12.41 10.07 11.33
CA GLN A 254 -12.48 8.60 11.27
C GLN A 254 -11.31 7.94 11.97
N ILE A 255 -10.09 8.45 11.80
CA ILE A 255 -8.90 8.01 12.54
C ILE A 255 -9.18 8.04 14.05
N GLN A 256 -9.76 9.14 14.56
CA GLN A 256 -10.16 9.24 15.97
C GLN A 256 -11.13 8.15 16.41
N LYS A 257 -12.06 7.73 15.53
CA LYS A 257 -12.99 6.63 15.81
C LYS A 257 -12.32 5.25 15.79
N TYR A 258 -11.23 5.07 15.05
CA TYR A 258 -10.46 3.82 15.01
C TYR A 258 -9.47 3.69 16.17
N LEU A 259 -9.10 4.79 16.84
CA LEU A 259 -8.14 4.76 17.95
C LEU A 259 -8.51 3.76 19.06
N PRO A 260 -9.76 3.65 19.56
CA PRO A 260 -10.10 2.67 20.59
C PRO A 260 -9.83 1.22 20.18
N GLU A 261 -10.03 0.88 18.91
CA GLU A 261 -9.72 -0.45 18.38
C GLU A 261 -8.22 -0.67 18.30
N ALA A 262 -7.47 0.24 17.68
CA ALA A 262 -6.01 0.14 17.58
C ALA A 262 -5.33 0.07 18.96
N GLN A 263 -5.88 0.79 19.94
CA GLN A 263 -5.37 0.82 21.31
C GLN A 263 -5.38 -0.56 21.97
N GLN A 264 -6.28 -1.47 21.57
CA GLN A 264 -6.33 -2.85 22.10
C GLN A 264 -5.09 -3.67 21.72
N TYR A 265 -4.42 -3.31 20.62
CA TYR A 265 -3.21 -3.97 20.14
C TYR A 265 -1.93 -3.36 20.69
N TYR A 266 -2.01 -2.18 21.31
CA TYR A 266 -0.84 -1.48 21.83
C TYR A 266 -0.38 -2.11 23.15
N LYS A 267 0.75 -2.81 23.11
CA LYS A 267 1.42 -3.33 24.30
C LYS A 267 2.66 -2.45 24.56
N LYS A 268 2.71 -1.82 25.73
CA LYS A 268 3.85 -1.00 26.18
C LYS A 268 5.09 -1.85 26.42
#